data_AF-A0A5C6XH62-F1
#
_entry.id   AF-A0A5C6XH62-F1
#
_cell.length_a   1.000
_cell.length_b   1.000
_cell.length_c   1.000
_cell.angle_alpha   90.00
_cell.angle_beta   90.00
_cell.angle_gamma   90.00
#
_symmetry.space_group_name_H-M   'P 1'
#
loop_
_entity.id
_entity.type
_entity.pdbx_description
1 polymer ?
#
loop_
_entity_poly.entity_id
_entity_poly.type
_entity_poly.pdbx_seq_one_letter_code
_entity_poly.pdbx_strand_id
1 'polypeptide(L)'
;MTDQHQALHAYLERVTALRDQHERSLNHDELRQVARDVGLSNADLERAAEAAADHLQRARGFTDHRLLDEAITELREALVLVPDDPQILDQLARTYAARWERDKNPADLREAMATCKAVVAIDPEHATAYELLGRLSAQAKQSPKVKTSSRVVAIALTMILLMAVAAGAFLLVGKPSPPQPADIQAQNVGHAPVTKTLLNEPPAARSPQGDPVEASGNIEVRLVLASELPPVTLGHVHAELNTYPNGSFFKLNGLFANSSELEVHDVQARVQLLNDQGAPIGQPMPLAIKPSYMPALRPGDELAFRHQMATSADLASIEVLIDTIETRPAPSSYTESPTLEATITPGSGGVIPSLEVRERHFEMKTSELLDRRSMRLHLEIENTGDRALELVRLRIDLINEAGEVVDERLSYLVGSGYPAFAPGQTRMAAVIIADLAKSVADYRVNVVEWR
;
A
#
# COMPACT_ATOMS: atom_id res chain seq x y z
N MET A 1 -30.05 2.64 15.83
CA MET A 1 -29.29 2.29 14.61
C MET A 1 -29.91 2.88 13.34
N THR A 2 -30.37 4.14 13.31
CA THR A 2 -31.03 4.70 12.09
C THR A 2 -30.77 6.19 11.87
N ASP A 3 -30.68 7.00 12.93
CA ASP A 3 -30.65 8.46 12.80
C ASP A 3 -29.29 9.04 12.37
N GLN A 4 -28.18 8.58 12.97
CA GLN A 4 -26.83 9.07 12.61
C GLN A 4 -26.37 8.63 11.22
N HIS A 5 -26.67 7.39 10.81
CA HIS A 5 -26.39 6.91 9.46
C HIS A 5 -27.14 7.74 8.40
N GLN A 6 -28.41 8.02 8.68
CA GLN A 6 -29.24 8.87 7.82
C GLN A 6 -28.70 10.30 7.78
N ALA A 7 -28.19 10.81 8.91
CA ALA A 7 -27.57 12.12 8.98
C ALA A 7 -26.25 12.22 8.18
N LEU A 8 -25.37 11.20 8.20
CA LEU A 8 -24.17 11.20 7.35
C LEU A 8 -24.52 11.07 5.86
N HIS A 9 -25.47 10.20 5.51
CA HIS A 9 -25.89 10.09 4.12
C HIS A 9 -26.48 11.42 3.61
N ALA A 10 -27.36 12.03 4.41
CA ALA A 10 -27.93 13.35 4.11
C ALA A 10 -26.83 14.43 4.05
N TYR A 11 -25.81 14.36 4.91
CA TYR A 11 -24.64 15.23 4.87
C TYR A 11 -23.92 15.10 3.52
N LEU A 12 -23.58 13.89 3.09
CA LEU A 12 -22.83 13.64 1.85
C LEU A 12 -23.64 14.01 0.60
N GLU A 13 -24.93 13.71 0.58
CA GLU A 13 -25.83 14.15 -0.48
C GLU A 13 -25.89 15.68 -0.54
N ARG A 14 -25.97 16.34 0.61
CA ARG A 14 -26.06 17.80 0.66
C ARG A 14 -24.75 18.47 0.26
N VAL A 15 -23.61 17.95 0.70
CA VAL A 15 -22.27 18.40 0.29
C VAL A 15 -22.11 18.24 -1.22
N THR A 16 -22.50 17.09 -1.77
CA THR A 16 -22.46 16.81 -3.22
C THR A 16 -23.35 17.77 -3.99
N ALA A 17 -24.59 17.97 -3.57
CA ALA A 17 -25.53 18.87 -4.24
C ALA A 17 -25.05 20.32 -4.25
N LEU A 18 -24.48 20.80 -3.13
CA LEU A 18 -23.93 22.15 -3.05
C LEU A 18 -22.68 22.30 -3.92
N ARG A 19 -21.83 21.27 -3.98
CA ARG A 19 -20.67 21.27 -4.90
C ARG A 19 -21.13 21.38 -6.35
N ASP A 20 -22.10 20.57 -6.75
CA ASP A 20 -22.62 20.58 -8.12
C ASP A 20 -23.29 21.91 -8.46
N GLN A 21 -23.93 22.56 -7.48
CA GLN A 21 -24.54 23.89 -7.64
C GLN A 21 -23.49 25.01 -7.74
N HIS A 22 -22.42 24.93 -6.96
CA HIS A 22 -21.43 26.00 -6.85
C HIS A 22 -20.21 25.82 -7.77
N GLU A 23 -20.09 24.66 -8.44
CA GLU A 23 -18.93 24.25 -9.25
C GLU A 23 -17.59 24.39 -8.51
N ARG A 24 -17.61 24.29 -7.17
CA ARG A 24 -16.43 24.37 -6.30
C ARG A 24 -16.62 23.53 -5.05
N SER A 25 -15.51 23.18 -4.41
CA SER A 25 -15.53 22.58 -3.09
C SER A 25 -16.00 23.56 -2.01
N LEU A 26 -16.57 22.99 -0.96
CA LEU A 26 -17.05 23.71 0.21
C LEU A 26 -15.90 23.97 1.17
N ASN A 27 -15.90 25.14 1.81
CA ASN A 27 -14.94 25.42 2.87
C ASN A 27 -15.38 24.80 4.21
N HIS A 28 -14.50 24.84 5.20
CA HIS A 28 -14.72 24.23 6.51
C HIS A 28 -15.99 24.73 7.23
N ASP A 29 -16.30 26.02 7.11
CA ASP A 29 -17.48 26.60 7.77
C ASP A 29 -18.77 26.22 7.04
N GLU A 30 -18.74 26.09 5.72
CA GLU A 30 -19.83 25.57 4.90
C GLU A 30 -20.11 24.10 5.21
N LEU A 31 -19.08 23.26 5.29
CA LEU A 31 -19.20 21.84 5.68
C LEU A 31 -19.80 21.70 7.08
N ARG A 32 -19.34 22.50 8.05
CA ARG A 32 -19.91 22.53 9.41
C ARG A 32 -21.36 22.99 9.43
N GLN A 33 -21.73 23.96 8.58
CA GLN A 33 -23.11 24.41 8.47
C GLN A 33 -24.00 23.30 7.91
N VAL A 34 -23.56 22.62 6.85
CA VAL A 34 -24.29 21.48 6.27
C VAL A 34 -24.48 20.35 7.29
N ALA A 35 -23.43 20.05 8.07
CA ALA A 35 -23.50 19.06 9.14
C ALA A 35 -24.54 19.43 10.20
N ARG A 36 -24.56 20.69 10.65
CA ARG A 36 -25.59 21.18 11.59
C ARG A 36 -26.99 21.07 11.01
N ASP A 37 -27.16 21.41 9.74
CA ASP A 37 -28.46 21.40 9.06
C ASP A 37 -29.05 19.98 8.95
N VAL A 38 -28.20 18.94 8.91
CA VAL A 38 -28.63 17.52 8.90
C VAL A 38 -28.55 16.85 10.27
N GLY A 39 -28.31 17.61 11.34
CA GLY A 39 -28.35 17.11 12.71
C GLY A 39 -27.05 16.48 13.23
N LEU A 40 -25.93 16.63 12.53
CA LEU A 40 -24.61 16.24 13.03
C LEU A 40 -24.04 17.33 13.95
N SER A 41 -23.54 16.93 15.12
CA SER A 41 -22.85 17.85 16.03
C SER A 41 -21.39 18.07 15.62
N ASN A 42 -20.76 19.11 16.14
CA ASN A 42 -19.31 19.31 15.95
C ASN A 42 -18.49 18.12 16.48
N ALA A 43 -18.95 17.47 17.55
CA ALA A 43 -18.30 16.28 18.11
C ALA A 43 -18.44 15.06 17.19
N ASP A 44 -19.51 14.97 16.37
CA ASP A 44 -19.64 13.93 15.35
C ASP A 44 -18.65 14.16 14.19
N LEU A 45 -18.44 15.41 13.80
CA LEU A 45 -17.46 15.79 12.77
C LEU A 45 -16.02 15.54 13.24
N GLU A 46 -15.70 15.86 14.48
CA GLU A 46 -14.38 15.58 15.06
C GLU A 46 -14.11 14.07 15.08
N ARG A 47 -15.08 13.25 15.50
CA ARG A 47 -14.98 11.78 15.43
C ARG A 47 -14.82 11.27 14.00
N ALA A 48 -15.52 11.87 13.02
CA ALA A 48 -15.37 11.50 11.62
C ALA A 48 -13.97 11.86 11.09
N ALA A 49 -13.43 13.01 11.48
CA ALA A 49 -12.07 13.43 11.11
C ALA A 49 -10.99 12.54 11.72
N GLU A 50 -11.13 12.16 12.99
CA GLU A 50 -10.23 11.20 13.66
C GLU A 50 -10.27 9.84 12.95
N ALA A 51 -11.46 9.32 12.65
CA ALA A 51 -11.61 8.08 11.92
C ALA A 51 -11.00 8.18 10.50
N ALA A 52 -11.16 9.30 9.80
CA ALA A 52 -10.54 9.53 8.49
C ALA A 52 -9.01 9.55 8.57
N ALA A 53 -8.44 10.15 9.63
CA ALA A 53 -7.00 10.13 9.88
C ALA A 53 -6.48 8.71 10.10
N ASP A 54 -7.22 7.88 10.85
CA ASP A 54 -6.90 6.45 11.05
C ASP A 54 -6.91 5.68 9.73
N HIS A 55 -7.92 5.91 8.87
CA HIS A 55 -8.00 5.33 7.53
C HIS A 55 -6.80 5.76 6.67
N LEU A 56 -6.47 7.05 6.64
CA LEU A 56 -5.32 7.57 5.91
C LEU A 56 -4.00 6.97 6.40
N GLN A 57 -3.82 6.83 7.71
CA GLN A 57 -2.61 6.23 8.27
C GLN A 57 -2.46 4.76 7.88
N ARG A 58 -3.55 3.98 7.86
CA ARG A 58 -3.51 2.59 7.36
C ARG A 58 -3.21 2.54 5.87
N ALA A 59 -3.84 3.40 5.08
CA ALA A 59 -3.60 3.49 3.66
C ALA A 59 -2.13 3.74 3.32
N ARG A 60 -1.47 4.67 4.04
CA ARG A 60 -0.03 4.92 3.89
C ARG A 60 0.79 3.65 4.14
N GLY A 61 0.51 2.96 5.25
CA GLY A 61 1.15 1.68 5.56
C GLY A 61 0.98 0.64 4.45
N PHE A 62 -0.22 0.52 3.88
CA PHE A 62 -0.48 -0.37 2.74
C PHE A 62 0.25 0.08 1.46
N THR A 63 0.27 1.37 1.16
CA THR A 63 1.01 1.92 0.00
C THR A 63 2.49 1.57 0.11
N ASP A 64 3.09 1.74 1.28
CA ASP A 64 4.51 1.45 1.53
C ASP A 64 4.84 -0.03 1.30
N HIS A 65 3.89 -0.92 1.58
CA HIS A 65 4.01 -2.37 1.39
C HIS A 65 3.51 -2.85 0.02
N ARG A 66 3.21 -1.94 -0.92
CA ARG A 66 2.67 -2.25 -2.26
C ARG A 66 1.33 -3.00 -2.23
N LEU A 67 0.58 -2.91 -1.14
CA LEU A 67 -0.79 -3.40 -0.98
C LEU A 67 -1.77 -2.34 -1.50
N LEU A 68 -1.72 -2.13 -2.82
CA LEU A 68 -2.34 -0.95 -3.46
C LEU A 68 -3.87 -1.00 -3.45
N ASP A 69 -4.46 -2.19 -3.45
CA ASP A 69 -5.92 -2.37 -3.48
C ASP A 69 -6.52 -2.05 -2.10
N GLU A 70 -5.86 -2.49 -1.03
CA GLU A 70 -6.18 -2.18 0.36
C GLU A 70 -5.98 -0.68 0.64
N ALA A 71 -4.87 -0.10 0.17
CA ALA A 71 -4.62 1.34 0.28
C ALA A 71 -5.71 2.19 -0.38
N ILE A 72 -6.12 1.84 -1.61
CA ILE A 72 -7.20 2.55 -2.32
C ILE A 72 -8.52 2.45 -1.55
N THR A 73 -8.80 1.29 -0.96
CA THR A 73 -10.01 1.09 -0.16
C THR A 73 -10.02 2.00 1.05
N GLU A 74 -8.96 1.99 1.86
CA GLU A 74 -8.83 2.85 3.05
C GLU A 74 -8.90 4.35 2.70
N LEU A 75 -8.30 4.78 1.58
CA LEU A 75 -8.37 6.18 1.13
C LEU A 75 -9.77 6.59 0.71
N ARG A 76 -10.51 5.68 0.08
CA ARG A 76 -11.92 5.92 -0.25
C ARG A 76 -12.76 6.04 1.02
N GLU A 77 -12.53 5.19 2.03
CA GLU A 77 -13.21 5.31 3.32
C GLU A 77 -12.93 6.67 3.98
N ALA A 78 -11.68 7.11 3.98
CA ALA A 78 -11.30 8.40 4.52
C ALA A 78 -12.04 9.57 3.82
N LEU A 79 -12.22 9.50 2.49
CA LEU A 79 -12.96 10.52 1.72
C LEU A 79 -14.47 10.50 1.93
N VAL A 80 -15.05 9.38 2.37
CA VAL A 80 -16.46 9.35 2.78
C VAL A 80 -16.65 10.13 4.08
N LEU A 81 -15.67 10.10 4.98
CA LEU A 81 -15.74 10.76 6.28
C LEU A 81 -15.35 12.24 6.20
N VAL A 82 -14.33 12.57 5.41
CA VAL A 82 -13.85 13.93 5.17
C VAL A 82 -13.77 14.15 3.65
N PRO A 83 -14.89 14.57 3.02
CA PRO A 83 -14.89 14.83 1.59
C PRO A 83 -13.97 16.01 1.26
N ASP A 84 -13.36 15.96 0.09
CA ASP A 84 -12.51 17.02 -0.48
C ASP A 84 -11.24 17.34 0.34
N ASP A 85 -10.75 16.42 1.18
CA ASP A 85 -9.44 16.58 1.83
C ASP A 85 -8.29 16.45 0.80
N PRO A 86 -7.49 17.51 0.57
CA PRO A 86 -6.43 17.49 -0.44
C PRO A 86 -5.35 16.43 -0.18
N GLN A 87 -5.06 16.13 1.10
CA GLN A 87 -4.02 15.19 1.49
C GLN A 87 -4.47 13.75 1.21
N ILE A 88 -5.72 13.41 1.53
CA ILE A 88 -6.29 12.09 1.24
C ILE A 88 -6.42 11.91 -0.28
N LEU A 89 -6.88 12.92 -1.01
CA LEU A 89 -6.99 12.89 -2.48
C LEU A 89 -5.61 12.76 -3.15
N ASP A 90 -4.58 13.48 -2.70
CA ASP A 90 -3.21 13.35 -3.23
C ASP A 90 -2.68 11.92 -3.03
N GLN A 91 -2.85 11.36 -1.83
CA GLN A 91 -2.45 9.99 -1.54
C GLN A 91 -3.21 8.98 -2.41
N LEU A 92 -4.51 9.20 -2.64
CA LEU A 92 -5.33 8.34 -3.51
C LEU A 92 -4.86 8.41 -4.98
N ALA A 93 -4.57 9.62 -5.47
CA ALA A 93 -4.04 9.82 -6.81
C ALA A 93 -2.69 9.09 -7.00
N ARG A 94 -1.79 9.18 -6.02
CA ARG A 94 -0.50 8.46 -6.02
C ARG A 94 -0.69 6.96 -5.99
N THR A 95 -1.65 6.46 -5.23
CA THR A 95 -1.88 5.03 -5.09
C THR A 95 -2.46 4.44 -6.37
N TYR A 96 -3.40 5.12 -7.03
CA TYR A 96 -3.85 4.74 -8.38
C TYR A 96 -2.71 4.82 -9.40
N ALA A 97 -1.88 5.86 -9.36
CA ALA A 97 -0.73 5.97 -10.24
C ALA A 97 0.23 4.79 -10.06
N ALA A 98 0.52 4.39 -8.83
CA ALA A 98 1.33 3.22 -8.51
C ALA A 98 0.69 1.91 -9.01
N ARG A 99 -0.64 1.77 -8.89
CA ARG A 99 -1.36 0.57 -9.37
C ARG A 99 -1.38 0.50 -10.89
N TRP A 100 -1.60 1.64 -11.55
CA TRP A 100 -1.45 1.75 -12.99
C TRP A 100 -0.01 1.46 -13.43
N GLU A 101 1.01 1.91 -12.71
CA GLU A 101 2.40 1.58 -13.03
C GLU A 101 2.68 0.08 -12.99
N ARG A 102 2.08 -0.64 -12.03
CA ARG A 102 2.14 -2.09 -11.85
C ARG A 102 1.37 -2.83 -12.95
N ASP A 103 0.10 -2.50 -13.14
CA ASP A 103 -0.85 -3.32 -13.90
C ASP A 103 -1.14 -2.79 -15.32
N LYS A 104 -0.70 -1.55 -15.61
CA LYS A 104 -1.00 -0.81 -16.84
C LYS A 104 -2.50 -0.68 -17.14
N ASN A 105 -3.35 -0.74 -16.12
CA ASN A 105 -4.80 -0.61 -16.25
C ASN A 105 -5.21 0.84 -16.59
N PRO A 106 -5.83 1.11 -17.77
CA PRO A 106 -6.22 2.46 -18.16
C PRO A 106 -7.32 3.08 -17.27
N ALA A 107 -8.05 2.28 -16.49
CA ALA A 107 -8.97 2.81 -15.49
C ALA A 107 -8.21 3.56 -14.39
N ASP A 108 -7.15 2.96 -13.86
CA ASP A 108 -6.35 3.56 -12.77
C ASP A 108 -5.65 4.85 -13.22
N LEU A 109 -5.17 4.90 -14.46
CA LEU A 109 -4.61 6.13 -15.03
C LEU A 109 -5.65 7.27 -15.09
N ARG A 110 -6.90 6.95 -15.48
CA ARG A 110 -7.98 7.94 -15.51
C ARG A 110 -8.35 8.41 -14.12
N GLU A 111 -8.49 7.48 -13.17
CA GLU A 111 -8.77 7.81 -11.77
C GLU A 111 -7.66 8.68 -11.18
N ALA A 112 -6.39 8.29 -11.31
CA ALA A 112 -5.26 9.06 -10.82
C ALA A 112 -5.25 10.50 -11.35
N MET A 113 -5.48 10.69 -12.66
CA MET A 113 -5.55 12.01 -13.28
C MET A 113 -6.77 12.81 -12.83
N ALA A 114 -7.94 12.17 -12.67
CA ALA A 114 -9.15 12.81 -12.18
C ALA A 114 -8.97 13.28 -10.74
N THR A 115 -8.40 12.44 -9.88
CA THR A 115 -8.10 12.78 -8.49
C THR A 115 -7.08 13.91 -8.39
N CYS A 116 -6.00 13.91 -9.20
CA CYS A 116 -5.06 15.05 -9.24
C CYS A 116 -5.74 16.37 -9.61
N LYS A 117 -6.69 16.35 -10.55
CA LYS A 117 -7.46 17.54 -10.93
C LYS A 117 -8.36 18.02 -9.81
N ALA A 118 -8.95 17.09 -9.05
CA ALA A 118 -9.74 17.43 -7.86
C ALA A 118 -8.84 18.11 -6.81
N VAL A 119 -7.65 17.56 -6.52
CA VAL A 119 -6.68 18.18 -5.60
C VAL A 119 -6.36 19.61 -6.04
N VAL A 120 -6.02 19.82 -7.30
CA VAL A 120 -5.68 21.15 -7.84
C VAL A 120 -6.87 22.13 -7.81
N ALA A 121 -8.10 21.63 -7.94
CA ALA A 121 -9.30 22.46 -7.84
C ALA A 121 -9.54 22.95 -6.40
N ILE A 122 -9.18 22.13 -5.41
CA ILE A 122 -9.33 22.44 -3.98
C ILE A 122 -8.16 23.28 -3.47
N ASP A 123 -6.94 22.86 -3.78
CA ASP A 123 -5.69 23.53 -3.44
C ASP A 123 -4.86 23.82 -4.71
N PRO A 124 -5.06 25.00 -5.31
CA PRO A 124 -4.32 25.43 -6.50
C PRO A 124 -2.82 25.60 -6.27
N GLU A 125 -2.33 25.60 -5.04
CA GLU A 125 -0.89 25.70 -4.71
C GLU A 125 -0.23 24.33 -4.48
N HIS A 126 -1.00 23.23 -4.59
CA HIS A 126 -0.53 21.87 -4.32
C HIS A 126 0.42 21.35 -5.41
N ALA A 127 1.70 21.73 -5.29
CA ALA A 127 2.74 21.49 -6.29
C ALA A 127 2.87 20.01 -6.69
N THR A 128 2.70 19.10 -5.75
CA THR A 128 2.88 17.67 -6.01
C THR A 128 1.78 17.06 -6.89
N ALA A 129 0.54 17.56 -6.81
CA ALA A 129 -0.52 17.10 -7.71
C ALA A 129 -0.28 17.56 -9.14
N TYR A 130 0.25 18.77 -9.35
CA TYR A 130 0.64 19.23 -10.69
C TYR A 130 1.77 18.38 -11.29
N GLU A 131 2.79 18.06 -10.49
CA GLU A 131 3.89 17.21 -10.92
C GLU A 131 3.37 15.81 -11.33
N LEU A 132 2.56 15.21 -10.48
CA LEU A 132 1.95 13.90 -10.75
C LEU A 132 1.06 13.94 -11.99
N LEU A 133 0.19 14.94 -12.12
CA LEU A 133 -0.69 15.10 -13.28
C LEU A 133 0.10 15.29 -14.58
N GLY A 134 1.19 16.07 -14.53
CA GLY A 134 2.09 16.28 -15.68
C GLY A 134 2.75 14.98 -16.12
N ARG A 135 3.28 14.21 -15.16
CA ARG A 135 3.90 12.89 -15.39
C ARG A 135 2.91 11.89 -16.00
N LEU A 136 1.73 11.75 -15.41
CA LEU A 136 0.67 10.86 -15.90
C LEU A 136 0.18 11.28 -17.29
N SER A 137 0.04 12.58 -17.55
CA SER A 137 -0.35 13.10 -18.87
C SER A 137 0.70 12.80 -19.95
N ALA A 138 1.99 12.89 -19.61
CA ALA A 138 3.07 12.54 -20.54
C ALA A 138 3.04 11.04 -20.86
N GLN A 139 2.83 10.19 -19.86
CA GLN A 139 2.78 8.74 -20.05
C GLN A 139 1.52 8.28 -20.79
N ALA A 140 0.38 8.96 -20.59
CA ALA A 140 -0.84 8.74 -21.37
C ALA A 140 -0.63 9.04 -22.87
N LYS A 141 0.19 10.05 -23.20
CA LYS A 141 0.55 10.39 -24.59
C LYS A 141 1.55 9.40 -25.21
N GLN A 142 2.42 8.81 -24.39
CA GLN A 142 3.45 7.86 -24.82
C GLN A 142 2.94 6.41 -24.89
N SER A 143 1.86 6.10 -24.19
CA SER A 143 1.18 4.81 -24.32
C SER A 143 0.78 4.65 -25.79
N PRO A 144 1.29 3.63 -26.51
CA PRO A 144 0.95 3.45 -27.90
C PRO A 144 -0.57 3.37 -27.93
N LYS A 145 -1.21 4.27 -28.69
CA LYS A 145 -2.60 4.07 -29.08
C LYS A 145 -2.62 2.64 -29.59
N VAL A 146 -3.25 1.73 -28.85
CA VAL A 146 -3.68 0.48 -29.42
C VAL A 146 -4.64 0.95 -30.48
N LYS A 147 -4.10 1.16 -31.69
CA LYS A 147 -4.86 1.06 -32.90
C LYS A 147 -5.35 -0.36 -32.79
N THR A 148 -6.54 -0.53 -32.23
CA THR A 148 -7.46 -1.58 -32.64
C THR A 148 -7.54 -1.39 -34.14
N SER A 149 -6.56 -2.00 -34.81
CA SER A 149 -6.52 -2.11 -36.23
C SER A 149 -7.86 -2.73 -36.54
N SER A 150 -8.67 -2.06 -37.36
CA SER A 150 -9.93 -2.64 -37.79
C SER A 150 -9.71 -4.02 -38.41
N ARG A 151 -8.46 -4.44 -38.70
CA ARG A 151 -8.07 -5.81 -39.02
C ARG A 151 -8.25 -6.84 -37.89
N VAL A 152 -8.07 -6.52 -36.61
CA VAL A 152 -8.27 -7.52 -35.52
C VAL A 152 -9.77 -7.71 -35.25
N VAL A 153 -10.54 -6.61 -35.23
CA VAL A 153 -12.01 -6.66 -35.19
C VAL A 153 -12.55 -7.25 -36.51
N ALA A 154 -11.93 -7.00 -37.66
CA ALA A 154 -12.28 -7.63 -38.92
C ALA A 154 -11.82 -9.09 -39.00
N ILE A 155 -10.76 -9.54 -38.32
CA ILE A 155 -10.42 -10.97 -38.23
C ILE A 155 -11.45 -11.70 -37.37
N ALA A 156 -11.88 -11.09 -36.26
CA ALA A 156 -12.97 -11.63 -35.43
C ALA A 156 -14.32 -11.61 -36.17
N LEU A 157 -14.66 -10.52 -36.87
CA LEU A 157 -15.87 -10.42 -37.70
C LEU A 157 -15.77 -11.29 -38.96
N THR A 158 -14.60 -11.50 -39.56
CA THR A 158 -14.44 -12.40 -40.71
C THR A 158 -14.50 -13.87 -40.30
N MET A 159 -14.11 -14.25 -39.09
CA MET A 159 -14.39 -15.60 -38.57
C MET A 159 -15.89 -15.82 -38.34
N ILE A 160 -16.61 -14.81 -37.84
CA ILE A 160 -18.07 -14.84 -37.70
C ILE A 160 -18.75 -14.81 -39.09
N LEU A 161 -18.21 -14.07 -40.04
CA LEU A 161 -18.72 -13.95 -41.41
C LEU A 161 -18.34 -15.15 -42.28
N LEU A 162 -17.22 -15.85 -42.05
CA LEU A 162 -16.89 -17.12 -42.71
C LEU A 162 -17.82 -18.25 -42.26
N MET A 163 -18.33 -18.19 -41.03
CA MET A 163 -19.45 -19.05 -40.62
C MET A 163 -20.78 -18.63 -41.25
N ALA A 164 -20.96 -17.37 -41.64
CA ALA A 164 -22.17 -16.88 -42.30
C ALA A 164 -22.14 -16.97 -43.84
N VAL A 165 -20.97 -16.98 -44.49
CA VAL A 165 -20.79 -16.94 -45.97
C VAL A 165 -20.59 -18.33 -46.58
N ALA A 166 -20.68 -19.40 -45.77
CA ALA A 166 -21.24 -20.67 -46.26
C ALA A 166 -22.71 -20.50 -46.73
N ALA A 167 -23.37 -19.38 -46.38
CA ALA A 167 -24.64 -18.94 -46.95
C ALA A 167 -24.48 -17.56 -47.60
N GLY A 168 -24.18 -17.52 -48.90
CA GLY A 168 -24.30 -16.26 -49.66
C GLY A 168 -23.12 -15.96 -50.56
N ALA A 169 -22.92 -16.79 -51.58
CA ALA A 169 -22.34 -16.32 -52.81
C ALA A 169 -23.21 -15.19 -53.37
N PHE A 170 -22.75 -13.95 -53.41
CA PHE A 170 -23.05 -13.00 -54.50
C PHE A 170 -22.33 -11.65 -54.31
N LEU A 171 -21.52 -11.28 -55.32
CA LEU A 171 -21.22 -9.91 -55.78
C LEU A 171 -20.28 -9.02 -54.94
N LEU A 172 -19.46 -8.12 -55.49
CA LEU A 172 -18.72 -7.91 -56.75
C LEU A 172 -17.87 -6.64 -56.47
N VAL A 173 -16.57 -6.69 -56.77
CA VAL A 173 -15.70 -5.65 -57.38
C VAL A 173 -15.58 -4.23 -56.75
N GLY A 174 -14.31 -3.81 -56.53
CA GLY A 174 -13.86 -2.42 -56.73
C GLY A 174 -12.78 -1.87 -55.77
N LYS A 175 -11.54 -1.69 -56.26
CA LYS A 175 -10.44 -0.82 -55.73
C LYS A 175 -10.19 0.31 -56.77
N PRO A 176 -9.37 1.40 -56.59
CA PRO A 176 -8.21 1.59 -55.69
C PRO A 176 -7.94 3.03 -55.12
N SER A 177 -6.75 3.16 -54.50
CA SER A 177 -5.98 4.12 -53.64
C SER A 177 -5.61 5.56 -54.16
N PRO A 178 -4.58 6.28 -53.59
CA PRO A 178 -4.53 7.24 -52.45
C PRO A 178 -4.00 8.66 -52.91
N PRO A 179 -3.52 9.66 -52.09
CA PRO A 179 -2.24 9.63 -51.30
C PRO A 179 -2.17 10.55 -50.02
N GLN A 180 -1.03 10.48 -49.32
CA GLN A 180 -0.47 11.35 -48.24
C GLN A 180 0.27 12.59 -48.87
N PRO A 181 1.00 13.51 -48.16
CA PRO A 181 1.32 13.71 -46.73
C PRO A 181 1.28 15.20 -46.24
N ALA A 182 1.65 15.49 -44.97
CA ALA A 182 2.43 16.67 -44.60
C ALA A 182 3.00 16.59 -43.15
N ASP A 183 4.31 16.78 -43.03
CA ASP A 183 5.10 17.14 -41.84
C ASP A 183 4.65 18.48 -41.22
N ILE A 184 4.83 18.67 -39.90
CA ILE A 184 5.47 19.87 -39.30
C ILE A 184 6.18 19.50 -37.98
N GLN A 185 7.33 20.15 -37.82
CA GLN A 185 8.44 20.06 -36.88
C GLN A 185 8.16 20.47 -35.42
N ALA A 186 9.15 20.11 -34.58
CA ALA A 186 9.31 20.34 -33.15
C ALA A 186 9.45 21.81 -32.71
N GLN A 187 9.13 22.08 -31.44
CA GLN A 187 9.80 23.12 -30.65
C GLN A 187 10.05 22.65 -29.21
N ASN A 188 11.33 22.53 -28.88
CA ASN A 188 11.87 22.48 -27.52
C ASN A 188 11.85 23.89 -26.93
N VAL A 189 11.32 24.05 -25.72
CA VAL A 189 11.63 25.20 -24.86
C VAL A 189 11.99 24.67 -23.49
N GLY A 190 13.28 24.76 -23.15
CA GLY A 190 13.80 24.44 -21.83
C GLY A 190 13.40 25.49 -20.81
N HIS A 191 13.05 25.03 -19.61
CA HIS A 191 13.03 25.86 -18.40
C HIS A 191 13.72 25.08 -17.28
N ALA A 192 14.68 25.73 -16.63
CA ALA A 192 15.44 25.23 -15.50
C ALA A 192 14.54 25.08 -14.26
N PRO A 193 14.75 24.06 -13.39
CA PRO A 193 13.98 23.91 -12.17
C PRO A 193 14.46 24.92 -11.11
N VAL A 194 13.50 25.68 -10.59
CA VAL A 194 13.64 26.49 -9.37
C VAL A 194 13.27 25.61 -8.18
N THR A 195 14.27 25.26 -7.37
CA THR A 195 14.11 24.49 -6.13
C THR A 195 13.41 25.36 -5.06
N LYS A 196 12.23 24.94 -4.59
CA LYS A 196 11.65 25.45 -3.34
C LYS A 196 12.01 24.49 -2.21
N THR A 197 12.87 24.98 -1.33
CA THR A 197 13.36 24.34 -0.10
C THR A 197 12.23 24.23 0.93
N LEU A 198 11.83 23.01 1.30
CA LEU A 198 11.06 22.76 2.52
C LEU A 198 12.01 22.91 3.72
N LEU A 199 11.55 23.60 4.77
CA LEU A 199 12.33 23.84 5.97
C LEU A 199 12.79 22.52 6.61
N ASN A 200 14.11 22.30 6.59
CA ASN A 200 14.79 21.32 7.42
C ASN A 200 14.92 21.90 8.83
N GLU A 201 14.25 21.29 9.82
CA GLU A 201 14.83 21.30 11.16
C GLU A 201 16.13 20.46 11.13
N PRO A 202 17.19 20.87 11.85
CA PRO A 202 18.42 20.09 11.88
C PRO A 202 18.13 18.71 12.51
N PRO A 203 18.59 17.60 11.90
CA PRO A 203 18.46 16.29 12.54
C PRO A 203 19.17 16.32 13.90
N ALA A 204 18.54 15.70 14.90
CA ALA A 204 19.13 15.46 16.21
C ALA A 204 20.53 14.85 16.07
N ALA A 205 21.41 15.12 17.03
CA ALA A 205 22.78 14.61 17.02
C ALA A 205 22.77 13.08 16.85
N ARG A 206 23.30 12.61 15.71
CA ARG A 206 23.46 11.19 15.40
C ARG A 206 24.79 10.71 15.95
N SER A 207 24.81 9.54 16.58
CA SER A 207 26.06 8.90 16.94
C SER A 207 26.83 8.52 15.66
N PRO A 208 28.15 8.75 15.59
CA PRO A 208 28.91 8.53 14.37
C PRO A 208 29.03 7.03 14.08
N GLN A 209 28.69 6.63 12.84
CA GLN A 209 28.89 5.31 12.24
C GLN A 209 28.38 4.13 13.08
N GLY A 210 27.15 3.70 12.78
CA GLY A 210 26.63 2.43 13.26
C GLY A 210 27.53 1.25 12.86
N ASP A 211 27.66 0.27 13.77
CA ASP A 211 28.37 -0.97 13.48
C ASP A 211 27.72 -1.68 12.28
N PRO A 212 28.53 -2.32 11.40
CA PRO A 212 28.00 -3.15 10.33
C PRO A 212 27.06 -4.20 10.92
N VAL A 213 25.86 -4.31 10.34
CA VAL A 213 24.95 -5.41 10.63
C VAL A 213 25.41 -6.62 9.84
N GLU A 214 25.33 -7.81 10.44
CA GLU A 214 25.58 -9.04 9.70
C GLU A 214 24.50 -9.17 8.60
N ALA A 215 24.91 -8.89 7.37
CA ALA A 215 24.07 -8.90 6.19
C ALA A 215 24.56 -9.94 5.19
N SER A 216 23.62 -10.72 4.66
CA SER A 216 23.86 -11.56 3.49
C SER A 216 23.67 -10.73 2.20
N GLY A 217 24.38 -11.08 1.13
CA GLY A 217 24.32 -10.37 -0.15
C GLY A 217 25.60 -9.61 -0.48
N ASN A 218 25.52 -8.63 -1.38
CA ASN A 218 26.67 -7.90 -1.91
C ASN A 218 26.69 -6.41 -1.55
N ILE A 219 25.81 -5.96 -0.65
CA ILE A 219 25.77 -4.59 -0.14
C ILE A 219 25.96 -4.64 1.38
N GLU A 220 26.85 -3.80 1.90
CA GLU A 220 27.01 -3.60 3.34
C GLU A 220 25.85 -2.79 3.92
N VAL A 221 25.31 -3.20 5.07
CA VAL A 221 24.22 -2.50 5.77
C VAL A 221 24.67 -2.07 7.16
N ARG A 222 24.37 -0.82 7.51
CA ARG A 222 24.60 -0.25 8.85
C ARG A 222 23.29 0.22 9.46
N LEU A 223 23.08 -0.06 10.74
CA LEU A 223 21.98 0.49 11.51
C LEU A 223 22.46 1.74 12.25
N VAL A 224 21.85 2.87 11.98
CA VAL A 224 22.17 4.16 12.61
C VAL A 224 20.97 4.61 13.42
N LEU A 225 21.14 4.68 14.74
CA LEU A 225 20.10 5.15 15.66
C LEU A 225 20.32 6.62 16.00
N ALA A 226 19.25 7.40 16.09
CA ALA A 226 19.30 8.67 16.79
C ALA A 226 19.72 8.45 18.26
N SER A 227 20.40 9.43 18.85
CA SER A 227 20.75 9.40 20.27
C SER A 227 19.46 9.30 21.09
N GLU A 228 19.46 8.49 22.16
CA GLU A 228 18.34 8.31 23.12
C GLU A 228 17.18 7.40 22.68
N LEU A 229 17.32 6.63 21.60
CA LEU A 229 16.33 5.63 21.22
C LEU A 229 16.42 4.34 22.07
N PRO A 230 15.29 3.65 22.32
CA PRO A 230 15.28 2.34 22.96
C PRO A 230 16.06 1.32 22.12
N PRO A 231 16.59 0.24 22.76
CA PRO A 231 17.35 -0.77 22.05
C PRO A 231 16.45 -1.52 21.05
N VAL A 232 16.91 -1.54 19.81
CA VAL A 232 16.32 -2.29 18.70
C VAL A 232 17.44 -2.89 17.86
N THR A 233 17.18 -4.01 17.20
CA THR A 233 18.18 -4.69 16.37
C THR A 233 17.65 -5.01 14.99
N LEU A 234 18.56 -5.02 14.02
CA LEU A 234 18.31 -5.60 12.70
C LEU A 234 18.93 -6.99 12.64
N GLY A 235 18.11 -8.02 12.43
CA GLY A 235 18.52 -9.41 12.28
C GLY A 235 18.27 -9.94 10.87
N HIS A 236 19.01 -10.97 10.47
CA HIS A 236 18.85 -11.67 9.18
C HIS A 236 18.75 -10.71 7.98
N VAL A 237 19.60 -9.69 7.95
CA VAL A 237 19.58 -8.70 6.89
C VAL A 237 20.07 -9.33 5.59
N HIS A 238 19.37 -9.04 4.49
CA HIS A 238 19.78 -9.38 3.15
C HIS A 238 19.74 -8.12 2.27
N ALA A 239 20.87 -7.74 1.71
CA ALA A 239 20.99 -6.58 0.84
C ALA A 239 21.71 -6.92 -0.46
N GLU A 240 21.04 -6.68 -1.58
CA GLU A 240 21.51 -7.08 -2.91
C GLU A 240 21.33 -5.96 -3.93
N LEU A 241 22.39 -5.64 -4.67
CA LEU A 241 22.36 -4.77 -5.85
C LEU A 241 22.27 -5.62 -7.11
N ASN A 242 21.22 -5.38 -7.90
CA ASN A 242 21.02 -5.99 -9.21
C ASN A 242 21.13 -4.92 -10.30
N THR A 243 22.08 -5.10 -11.22
CA THR A 243 22.33 -4.17 -12.33
C THR A 243 21.89 -4.79 -13.66
N TYR A 244 21.05 -4.07 -14.39
CA TYR A 244 20.56 -4.45 -15.72
C TYR A 244 20.93 -3.37 -16.75
N PRO A 245 20.87 -3.65 -18.06
CA PRO A 245 21.18 -2.66 -19.09
C PRO A 245 20.36 -1.36 -19.00
N ASN A 246 19.14 -1.43 -18.46
CA ASN A 246 18.20 -0.30 -18.39
C ASN A 246 18.10 0.33 -16.99
N GLY A 247 18.95 -0.07 -16.04
CA GLY A 247 18.98 0.49 -14.69
C GLY A 247 19.38 -0.53 -13.62
N SER A 248 19.66 -0.02 -12.43
CA SER A 248 19.99 -0.84 -11.26
C SER A 248 18.89 -0.74 -10.21
N PHE A 249 18.73 -1.79 -9.42
CA PHE A 249 17.80 -1.84 -8.30
C PHE A 249 18.48 -2.51 -7.12
N PHE A 250 18.26 -2.01 -5.92
CA PHE A 250 18.66 -2.73 -4.71
C PHE A 250 17.45 -3.34 -4.02
N LYS A 251 17.70 -4.44 -3.32
CA LYS A 251 16.76 -5.05 -2.36
C LYS A 251 17.39 -4.96 -0.98
N LEU A 252 16.57 -4.66 0.01
CA LEU A 252 16.93 -4.69 1.43
C LEU A 252 15.80 -5.39 2.16
N ASN A 253 16.07 -6.51 2.81
CA ASN A 253 15.10 -7.23 3.62
C ASN A 253 15.75 -7.59 4.95
N GLY A 254 14.95 -7.74 6.01
CA GLY A 254 15.49 -8.09 7.31
C GLY A 254 14.41 -8.20 8.36
N LEU A 255 14.85 -8.41 9.60
CA LEU A 255 14.03 -8.44 10.79
C LEU A 255 14.33 -7.23 11.63
N PHE A 256 13.29 -6.53 12.02
CA PHE A 256 13.37 -5.54 13.06
C PHE A 256 12.86 -6.16 14.36
N ALA A 257 13.73 -6.26 15.35
CA ALA A 257 13.40 -6.84 16.63
C ALA A 257 13.34 -5.78 17.72
N ASN A 258 12.29 -5.83 18.54
CA ASN A 258 12.18 -5.02 19.75
C ASN A 258 12.96 -5.71 20.88
N SER A 259 14.19 -5.26 21.11
CA SER A 259 15.05 -5.76 22.20
C SER A 259 14.96 -4.92 23.47
N SER A 260 13.94 -4.06 23.57
CA SER A 260 13.66 -3.24 24.75
C SER A 260 12.59 -3.86 25.65
N GLU A 261 12.48 -3.33 26.86
CA GLU A 261 11.41 -3.66 27.83
C GLU A 261 10.11 -2.85 27.57
N LEU A 262 10.08 -2.03 26.52
CA LEU A 262 8.94 -1.18 26.17
C LEU A 262 8.18 -1.76 24.98
N GLU A 263 6.90 -1.42 24.85
CA GLU A 263 6.17 -1.66 23.61
C GLU A 263 6.56 -0.61 22.57
N VAL A 264 6.82 -1.06 21.34
CA VAL A 264 7.09 -0.17 20.20
C VAL A 264 5.82 -0.02 19.36
N HIS A 265 5.28 1.19 19.31
CA HIS A 265 4.03 1.51 18.62
C HIS A 265 4.25 2.04 17.20
N ASP A 266 5.28 2.85 17.00
CA ASP A 266 5.63 3.42 15.70
C ASP A 266 7.15 3.48 15.52
N VAL A 267 7.61 3.38 14.28
CA VAL A 267 9.03 3.46 13.91
C VAL A 267 9.16 4.31 12.65
N GLN A 268 9.72 5.50 12.79
CA GLN A 268 10.09 6.31 11.62
C GLN A 268 11.52 5.99 11.23
N ALA A 269 11.66 5.36 10.07
CA ALA A 269 12.95 4.97 9.52
C ALA A 269 13.14 5.51 8.11
N ARG A 270 14.40 5.70 7.74
CA ARG A 270 14.83 6.06 6.39
C ARG A 270 16.00 5.21 5.95
N VAL A 271 16.22 5.17 4.64
CA VAL A 271 17.37 4.53 4.03
C VAL A 271 18.23 5.59 3.33
N GLN A 272 19.52 5.65 3.66
CA GLN A 272 20.51 6.44 2.93
C GLN A 272 21.39 5.49 2.11
N LEU A 273 21.48 5.77 0.82
CA LEU A 273 22.32 5.04 -0.11
C LEU A 273 23.68 5.72 -0.19
N LEU A 274 24.77 4.94 -0.20
CA LEU A 274 26.14 5.44 -0.26
C LEU A 274 26.92 4.77 -1.38
N ASN A 275 27.71 5.55 -2.13
CA ASN A 275 28.61 5.00 -3.13
C ASN A 275 29.90 4.41 -2.50
N ASP A 276 30.81 3.93 -3.34
CA ASP A 276 32.10 3.34 -2.93
C ASP A 276 33.02 4.31 -2.17
N GLN A 277 32.83 5.62 -2.33
CA GLN A 277 33.53 6.67 -1.60
C GLN A 277 32.84 7.06 -0.29
N GLY A 278 31.70 6.43 0.04
CA GLY A 278 30.86 6.79 1.19
C GLY A 278 30.06 8.08 0.99
N ALA A 279 29.94 8.59 -0.24
CA ALA A 279 29.14 9.77 -0.55
C ALA A 279 27.66 9.41 -0.75
N PRO A 280 26.71 10.26 -0.31
CA PRO A 280 25.28 9.97 -0.43
C PRO A 280 24.80 9.97 -1.87
N ILE A 281 24.14 8.88 -2.27
CA ILE A 281 23.39 8.75 -3.52
C ILE A 281 21.97 9.24 -3.26
N GLY A 282 21.73 10.52 -3.53
CA GLY A 282 20.44 11.15 -3.30
C GLY A 282 20.12 11.43 -1.82
N GLN A 283 18.90 11.87 -1.56
CA GLN A 283 18.40 12.15 -0.22
C GLN A 283 17.96 10.86 0.50
N PRO A 284 17.99 10.82 1.84
CA PRO A 284 17.41 9.71 2.60
C PRO A 284 15.93 9.52 2.27
N MET A 285 15.48 8.27 2.10
CA MET A 285 14.12 7.95 1.69
C MET A 285 13.38 7.18 2.79
N PRO A 286 12.05 7.33 2.93
CA PRO A 286 11.27 6.58 3.92
C PRO A 286 11.44 5.06 3.78
N LEU A 287 11.59 4.39 4.92
CA LEU A 287 11.65 2.94 5.03
C LEU A 287 10.56 2.46 6.00
N ALA A 288 9.55 1.78 5.46
CA ALA A 288 8.46 1.24 6.27
C ALA A 288 8.89 -0.07 6.96
N ILE A 289 9.51 0.07 8.14
CA ILE A 289 9.91 -1.08 8.98
C ILE A 289 8.72 -1.62 9.77
N LYS A 290 7.95 -0.73 10.40
CA LYS A 290 6.74 -1.07 11.17
C LYS A 290 5.55 -0.29 10.63
N PRO A 291 4.81 -0.81 9.63
CA PRO A 291 3.62 -0.14 9.16
C PRO A 291 2.55 -0.04 10.26
N SER A 292 1.73 1.01 10.18
CA SER A 292 0.70 1.36 11.16
C SER A 292 -0.36 0.29 11.41
N TYR A 293 -0.64 -0.57 10.41
CA TYR A 293 -1.60 -1.65 10.54
C TYR A 293 -1.07 -2.84 11.35
N MET A 294 0.24 -2.92 11.57
CA MET A 294 0.84 -3.94 12.45
C MET A 294 0.63 -3.54 13.91
N PRO A 295 0.37 -4.50 14.82
CA PRO A 295 0.21 -4.22 16.23
C PRO A 295 1.49 -3.60 16.82
N ALA A 296 1.39 -3.07 18.04
CA ALA A 296 2.58 -2.72 18.79
C ALA A 296 3.47 -3.96 18.97
N LEU A 297 4.79 -3.78 18.83
CA LEU A 297 5.76 -4.84 19.09
C LEU A 297 5.99 -4.92 20.59
N ARG A 298 5.69 -6.07 21.19
CA ARG A 298 6.01 -6.41 22.57
C ARG A 298 7.52 -6.65 22.70
N PRO A 299 8.08 -6.62 23.92
CA PRO A 299 9.45 -7.08 24.15
C PRO A 299 9.69 -8.46 23.53
N GLY A 300 10.73 -8.57 22.69
CA GLY A 300 11.11 -9.80 22.00
C GLY A 300 10.41 -10.05 20.66
N ASP A 301 9.40 -9.27 20.29
CA ASP A 301 8.76 -9.44 18.98
C ASP A 301 9.71 -9.06 17.83
N GLU A 302 9.56 -9.78 16.73
CA GLU A 302 10.24 -9.52 15.47
C GLU A 302 9.23 -9.20 14.36
N LEU A 303 9.56 -8.20 13.54
CA LEU A 303 8.79 -7.83 12.37
C LEU A 303 9.66 -7.91 11.12
N ALA A 304 9.18 -8.66 10.13
CA ALA A 304 9.82 -8.74 8.83
C ALA A 304 9.54 -7.47 8.04
N PHE A 305 10.59 -6.91 7.42
CA PHE A 305 10.43 -5.81 6.47
C PHE A 305 11.16 -6.11 5.17
N ARG A 306 10.72 -5.40 4.14
CA ARG A 306 11.26 -5.47 2.79
C ARG A 306 11.23 -4.09 2.15
N HIS A 307 12.27 -3.81 1.38
CA HIS A 307 12.36 -2.64 0.55
C HIS A 307 13.07 -2.98 -0.77
N GLN A 308 12.57 -2.43 -1.87
CA GLN A 308 13.20 -2.54 -3.17
C GLN A 308 13.00 -1.26 -3.96
N MET A 309 14.07 -0.73 -4.54
CA MET A 309 14.02 0.52 -5.27
C MET A 309 15.08 0.62 -6.36
N ALA A 310 14.79 1.40 -7.39
CA ALA A 310 15.78 1.78 -8.41
C ALA A 310 16.89 2.62 -7.79
N THR A 311 18.11 2.45 -8.30
CA THR A 311 19.30 3.16 -7.84
C THR A 311 20.35 3.22 -8.96
N SER A 312 21.48 3.88 -8.70
CA SER A 312 22.65 3.89 -9.57
C SER A 312 23.51 2.64 -9.36
N ALA A 313 24.31 2.30 -10.38
CA ALA A 313 25.16 1.11 -10.37
C ALA A 313 26.38 1.22 -9.43
N ASP A 314 26.66 2.40 -8.90
CA ASP A 314 27.76 2.69 -7.97
C ASP A 314 27.34 2.57 -6.49
N LEU A 315 26.14 2.07 -6.18
CA LEU A 315 25.73 1.77 -4.80
C LEU A 315 26.68 0.73 -4.18
N ALA A 316 27.27 1.09 -3.03
CA ALA A 316 28.20 0.23 -2.30
C ALA A 316 27.70 -0.14 -0.91
N SER A 317 27.01 0.77 -0.20
CA SER A 317 26.50 0.51 1.14
C SER A 317 25.18 1.24 1.41
N ILE A 318 24.47 0.76 2.44
CA ILE A 318 23.19 1.28 2.88
C ILE A 318 23.25 1.59 4.38
N GLU A 319 22.78 2.77 4.77
CA GLU A 319 22.47 3.09 6.16
C GLU A 319 20.96 3.04 6.38
N VAL A 320 20.52 2.21 7.32
CA VAL A 320 19.17 2.23 7.88
C VAL A 320 19.17 3.20 9.05
N LEU A 321 18.56 4.35 8.84
CA LEU A 321 18.43 5.43 9.81
C LEU A 321 17.13 5.24 10.58
N ILE A 322 17.19 5.04 11.90
CA ILE A 322 16.01 5.12 12.77
C ILE A 322 15.98 6.51 13.39
N ASP A 323 15.00 7.31 12.99
CA ASP A 323 14.87 8.69 13.45
C ASP A 323 14.07 8.78 14.75
N THR A 324 12.94 8.09 14.83
CA THR A 324 12.10 8.06 16.03
C THR A 324 11.49 6.67 16.28
N ILE A 325 11.26 6.36 17.55
CA ILE A 325 10.53 5.19 18.00
C ILE A 325 9.51 5.65 19.05
N GLU A 326 8.22 5.50 18.75
CA GLU A 326 7.18 5.77 19.73
C GLU A 326 7.01 4.54 20.63
N THR A 327 7.16 4.73 21.95
CA THR A 327 7.09 3.65 22.92
C THR A 327 6.07 3.87 24.03
N ARG A 328 5.64 2.77 24.65
CA ARG A 328 4.83 2.77 25.87
C ARG A 328 5.35 1.72 26.85
N PRO A 329 5.11 1.88 28.17
CA PRO A 329 5.44 0.84 29.13
C PRO A 329 4.72 -0.47 28.80
N ALA A 330 5.46 -1.57 28.74
CA ALA A 330 4.86 -2.88 28.65
C ALA A 330 4.06 -3.19 29.94
N PRO A 331 2.91 -3.86 29.85
CA PRO A 331 2.21 -4.35 31.03
C PRO A 331 3.06 -5.38 31.78
N SER A 332 2.78 -5.58 33.07
CA SER A 332 3.49 -6.58 33.89
C SER A 332 3.33 -8.02 33.38
N SER A 333 2.28 -8.28 32.59
CA SER A 333 2.00 -9.56 31.96
C SER A 333 1.10 -9.37 30.75
N TYR A 334 1.35 -10.14 29.69
CA TYR A 334 0.45 -10.22 28.54
C TYR A 334 -0.60 -11.31 28.74
N THR A 335 -1.83 -11.05 28.28
CA THR A 335 -2.79 -12.12 28.08
C THR A 335 -2.24 -13.05 27.00
N GLU A 336 -2.21 -14.35 27.29
CA GLU A 336 -1.74 -15.37 26.36
C GLU A 336 -2.66 -15.40 25.12
N SER A 337 -2.06 -15.32 23.93
CA SER A 337 -2.77 -15.39 22.65
C SER A 337 -3.35 -16.81 22.48
N PRO A 338 -4.67 -17.00 22.31
CA PRO A 338 -5.24 -18.33 22.16
C PRO A 338 -4.75 -19.01 20.88
N THR A 339 -4.43 -20.30 20.97
CA THR A 339 -4.06 -21.14 19.82
C THR A 339 -5.26 -21.35 18.91
N LEU A 340 -5.05 -21.19 17.61
CA LEU A 340 -6.02 -21.43 16.55
C LEU A 340 -5.74 -22.80 15.89
N GLU A 341 -6.81 -23.56 15.64
CA GLU A 341 -6.71 -24.74 14.79
C GLU A 341 -6.58 -24.33 13.32
N ALA A 342 -5.34 -24.20 12.85
CA ALA A 342 -5.04 -23.91 11.45
C ALA A 342 -4.96 -25.20 10.62
N THR A 343 -5.64 -25.24 9.48
CA THR A 343 -5.48 -26.34 8.52
C THR A 343 -4.23 -26.10 7.68
N ILE A 344 -3.31 -27.06 7.64
CA ILE A 344 -2.06 -26.95 6.88
C ILE A 344 -2.07 -27.95 5.72
N THR A 345 -1.99 -27.44 4.49
CA THR A 345 -1.94 -28.27 3.28
C THR A 345 -0.61 -29.04 3.25
N PRO A 346 -0.63 -30.37 3.05
CA PRO A 346 0.58 -31.15 2.86
C PRO A 346 1.37 -30.69 1.64
N GLY A 347 2.69 -30.57 1.80
CA GLY A 347 3.60 -30.22 0.71
C GLY A 347 4.01 -31.44 -0.11
N SER A 348 5.00 -31.25 -0.98
CA SER A 348 5.59 -32.32 -1.78
C SER A 348 6.06 -33.48 -0.90
N GLY A 349 5.57 -34.69 -1.18
CA GLY A 349 5.89 -35.89 -0.40
C GLY A 349 5.04 -36.08 0.86
N GLY A 350 3.97 -35.30 1.05
CA GLY A 350 3.04 -35.46 2.18
C GLY A 350 3.55 -34.94 3.51
N VAL A 351 4.69 -34.23 3.51
CA VAL A 351 5.23 -33.55 4.69
C VAL A 351 4.27 -32.41 5.08
N ILE A 352 4.20 -32.09 6.37
CA ILE A 352 3.45 -30.95 6.90
C ILE A 352 4.41 -30.19 7.83
N PRO A 353 4.56 -28.86 7.69
CA PRO A 353 5.41 -28.07 8.57
C PRO A 353 4.77 -28.01 9.95
N SER A 354 5.59 -28.00 10.99
CA SER A 354 5.13 -27.78 12.36
C SER A 354 5.06 -26.28 12.58
N LEU A 355 3.83 -25.75 12.58
CA LEU A 355 3.53 -24.35 12.83
C LEU A 355 2.48 -24.27 13.93
N GLU A 356 2.71 -23.41 14.91
CA GLU A 356 1.67 -23.01 15.87
C GLU A 356 1.13 -21.64 15.47
N VAL A 357 -0.19 -21.50 15.40
CA VAL A 357 -0.87 -20.25 15.04
C VAL A 357 -1.67 -19.77 16.24
N ARG A 358 -1.47 -18.52 16.65
CA ARG A 358 -2.18 -17.89 17.77
C ARG A 358 -2.86 -16.59 17.31
N GLU A 359 -4.04 -16.33 17.84
CA GLU A 359 -4.75 -15.05 17.62
C GLU A 359 -4.19 -14.00 18.59
N ARG A 360 -3.41 -13.06 18.07
CA ARG A 360 -2.88 -11.97 18.89
C ARG A 360 -3.94 -10.91 19.17
N HIS A 361 -4.73 -10.62 18.16
CA HIS A 361 -5.82 -9.65 18.24
C HIS A 361 -6.81 -9.91 17.11
N PHE A 362 -8.08 -9.97 17.45
CA PHE A 362 -9.17 -9.97 16.50
C PHE A 362 -10.20 -8.92 16.88
N GLU A 363 -10.63 -8.17 15.90
CA GLU A 363 -11.66 -7.17 16.04
C GLU A 363 -12.50 -7.10 14.78
N MET A 364 -13.81 -7.16 14.95
CA MET A 364 -14.77 -6.75 13.93
C MET A 364 -15.50 -5.50 14.43
N LYS A 365 -15.42 -4.43 13.67
CA LYS A 365 -16.15 -3.19 13.94
C LYS A 365 -17.25 -3.01 12.93
N THR A 366 -18.38 -2.51 13.39
CA THR A 366 -19.44 -1.99 12.53
C THR A 366 -19.47 -0.49 12.71
N SER A 367 -19.15 0.26 11.65
CA SER A 367 -19.44 1.69 11.61
C SER A 367 -20.92 1.84 11.27
N GLU A 368 -21.75 2.11 12.28
CA GLU A 368 -23.16 2.44 12.04
C GLU A 368 -23.29 3.66 11.13
N LEU A 369 -22.33 4.57 11.16
CA LEU A 369 -22.32 5.80 10.37
C LEU A 369 -22.10 5.55 8.87
N LEU A 370 -21.33 4.54 8.51
CA LEU A 370 -20.97 4.22 7.12
C LEU A 370 -21.72 2.99 6.57
N ASP A 371 -22.56 2.34 7.39
CA ASP A 371 -23.15 1.01 7.13
C ASP A 371 -22.11 -0.01 6.66
N ARG A 372 -20.90 0.09 7.24
CA ARG A 372 -19.74 -0.71 6.87
C ARG A 372 -19.23 -1.50 8.04
N ARG A 373 -18.75 -2.70 7.73
CA ARG A 373 -18.05 -3.54 8.70
C ARG A 373 -16.59 -3.61 8.30
N SER A 374 -15.71 -3.57 9.28
CA SER A 374 -14.30 -3.82 9.10
C SER A 374 -13.84 -4.95 10.01
N MET A 375 -12.76 -5.61 9.57
CA MET A 375 -12.10 -6.66 10.31
C MET A 375 -10.63 -6.32 10.45
N ARG A 376 -10.09 -6.54 11.64
CA ARG A 376 -8.66 -6.52 11.93
C ARG A 376 -8.30 -7.83 12.61
N LEU A 377 -7.39 -8.57 11.98
CA LEU A 377 -6.85 -9.81 12.49
C LEU A 377 -5.33 -9.71 12.53
N HIS A 378 -4.76 -9.97 13.70
CA HIS A 378 -3.33 -10.11 13.92
C HIS A 378 -3.04 -11.51 14.43
N LEU A 379 -2.10 -12.18 13.77
CA LEU A 379 -1.69 -13.55 14.08
C LEU A 379 -0.24 -13.56 14.55
N GLU A 380 0.05 -14.41 15.53
CA GLU A 380 1.39 -14.85 15.89
C GLU A 380 1.57 -16.27 15.38
N ILE A 381 2.53 -16.48 14.50
CA ILE A 381 2.80 -17.80 13.93
C ILE A 381 4.21 -18.19 14.33
N GLU A 382 4.36 -19.32 15.00
CA GLU A 382 5.64 -19.85 15.46
C GLU A 382 6.04 -21.06 14.62
N ASN A 383 7.29 -21.10 14.17
CA ASN A 383 7.85 -22.29 13.53
C ASN A 383 8.37 -23.24 14.60
N THR A 384 7.51 -24.18 15.02
CA THR A 384 7.84 -25.20 16.03
C THR A 384 8.56 -26.42 15.43
N GLY A 385 8.83 -26.40 14.13
CA GLY A 385 9.57 -27.44 13.42
C GLY A 385 11.08 -27.33 13.54
N ASP A 386 11.78 -28.18 12.78
CA ASP A 386 13.25 -28.29 12.75
C ASP A 386 13.87 -27.72 11.46
N ARG A 387 13.05 -27.14 10.57
CA ARG A 387 13.48 -26.61 9.27
C ARG A 387 13.07 -25.16 9.09
N ALA A 388 13.93 -24.40 8.42
CA ALA A 388 13.57 -23.07 7.96
C ALA A 388 12.60 -23.15 6.77
N LEU A 389 11.60 -22.27 6.73
CA LEU A 389 10.63 -22.19 5.63
C LEU A 389 10.90 -20.95 4.78
N GLU A 390 11.01 -21.10 3.47
CA GLU A 390 11.26 -20.00 2.52
C GLU A 390 9.97 -19.40 1.95
N LEU A 391 8.84 -20.05 2.20
CA LEU A 391 7.51 -19.59 1.82
C LEU A 391 6.53 -20.08 2.86
N VAL A 392 5.63 -19.20 3.30
CA VAL A 392 4.43 -19.55 4.06
C VAL A 392 3.33 -18.61 3.60
N ARG A 393 2.34 -19.16 2.89
CA ARG A 393 1.16 -18.45 2.42
C ARG A 393 -0.05 -18.87 3.23
N LEU A 394 -0.71 -17.86 3.80
CA LEU A 394 -1.93 -17.99 4.55
C LEU A 394 -3.13 -17.73 3.63
N ARG A 395 -4.21 -18.48 3.87
CA ARG A 395 -5.55 -18.17 3.38
C ARG A 395 -6.48 -18.03 4.57
N ILE A 396 -7.08 -16.86 4.70
CA ILE A 396 -8.11 -16.56 5.69
C ILE A 396 -9.47 -16.74 5.02
N ASP A 397 -10.19 -17.77 5.43
CA ASP A 397 -11.55 -18.02 4.96
C ASP A 397 -12.51 -17.23 5.86
N LEU A 398 -13.29 -16.33 5.29
CA LEU A 398 -14.31 -15.57 6.01
C LEU A 398 -15.61 -16.38 5.97
N ILE A 399 -16.16 -16.69 7.14
CA ILE A 399 -17.29 -17.61 7.26
C ILE A 399 -18.55 -16.92 7.80
N ASN A 400 -19.72 -17.37 7.34
CA ASN A 400 -21.00 -16.91 7.85
C ASN A 400 -21.43 -17.70 9.11
N GLU A 401 -22.60 -17.34 9.68
CA GLU A 401 -23.16 -18.04 10.86
C GLU A 401 -23.46 -19.53 10.62
N ALA A 402 -23.65 -19.94 9.35
CA ALA A 402 -23.83 -21.34 8.98
C ALA A 402 -22.49 -22.09 8.83
N GLY A 403 -21.35 -21.41 8.99
CA GLY A 403 -20.00 -21.97 8.82
C GLY A 403 -19.54 -22.09 7.37
N GLU A 404 -20.26 -21.49 6.42
CA GLU A 404 -19.92 -21.50 5.00
C GLU A 404 -18.92 -20.39 4.67
N VAL A 405 -17.93 -20.69 3.82
CA VAL A 405 -16.98 -19.68 3.32
C VAL A 405 -17.71 -18.74 2.35
N VAL A 406 -17.75 -17.46 2.70
CA VAL A 406 -18.39 -16.41 1.89
C VAL A 406 -17.38 -15.55 1.14
N ASP A 407 -16.13 -15.50 1.61
CA ASP A 407 -15.03 -14.77 0.97
C ASP A 407 -13.67 -15.31 1.47
N GLU A 408 -12.60 -15.04 0.74
CA GLU A 408 -11.25 -15.53 1.04
C GLU A 408 -10.21 -14.40 0.92
N ARG A 409 -9.22 -14.39 1.81
CA ARG A 409 -8.08 -13.46 1.74
C ARG A 409 -6.76 -14.21 1.79
N LEU A 410 -5.86 -13.87 0.89
CA LEU A 410 -4.52 -14.45 0.85
C LEU A 410 -3.52 -13.47 1.46
N SER A 411 -2.66 -13.98 2.33
CA SER A 411 -1.57 -13.21 2.94
C SER A 411 -0.29 -14.03 2.91
N TYR A 412 0.86 -13.36 2.79
CA TYR A 412 2.16 -14.02 2.88
C TYR A 412 2.78 -13.70 4.24
N LEU A 413 3.00 -14.73 5.04
CA LEU A 413 3.82 -14.62 6.24
C LEU A 413 5.30 -14.55 5.84
N VAL A 414 5.70 -15.46 4.94
CA VAL A 414 7.00 -15.46 4.29
C VAL A 414 6.77 -15.59 2.80
N GLY A 415 7.24 -14.60 2.04
CA GLY A 415 7.16 -14.54 0.59
C GLY A 415 8.54 -14.57 -0.06
N SER A 416 8.57 -14.61 -1.40
CA SER A 416 9.81 -14.44 -2.17
C SER A 416 10.60 -13.26 -1.63
N GLY A 417 11.82 -13.50 -1.13
CA GLY A 417 12.79 -12.55 -0.55
C GLY A 417 12.40 -11.83 0.74
N TYR A 418 11.48 -12.39 1.53
CA TYR A 418 11.54 -12.21 2.98
C TYR A 418 12.67 -13.10 3.55
N PRO A 419 13.24 -12.79 4.72
CA PRO A 419 14.13 -13.72 5.41
C PRO A 419 13.40 -15.05 5.67
N ALA A 420 14.12 -16.17 5.53
CA ALA A 420 13.55 -17.48 5.81
C ALA A 420 13.02 -17.56 7.26
N PHE A 421 11.94 -18.31 7.43
CA PHE A 421 11.28 -18.50 8.71
C PHE A 421 12.01 -19.56 9.52
N ALA A 422 12.93 -19.15 10.39
CA ALA A 422 13.81 -20.08 11.10
C ALA A 422 13.05 -20.92 12.17
N PRO A 423 13.55 -22.12 12.53
CA PRO A 423 13.07 -22.88 13.68
C PRO A 423 13.07 -22.05 14.98
N GLY A 424 12.01 -22.14 15.77
CA GLY A 424 11.82 -21.40 17.03
C GLY A 424 11.51 -19.91 16.86
N GLN A 425 11.45 -19.41 15.63
CA GLN A 425 11.07 -18.02 15.36
C GLN A 425 9.56 -17.85 15.45
N THR A 426 9.12 -16.66 15.88
CA THR A 426 7.73 -16.21 15.76
C THR A 426 7.63 -15.07 14.76
N ARG A 427 6.59 -15.08 13.92
CA ARG A 427 6.30 -14.06 12.91
C ARG A 427 4.90 -13.53 13.10
N MET A 428 4.76 -12.22 12.95
CA MET A 428 3.46 -11.58 12.94
C MET A 428 2.89 -11.53 11.51
N ALA A 429 1.60 -11.83 11.39
CA ALA A 429 0.81 -11.52 10.19
C ALA A 429 -0.35 -10.59 10.55
N ALA A 430 -0.71 -9.71 9.62
CA ALA A 430 -1.86 -8.85 9.74
C ALA A 430 -2.77 -9.01 8.52
N VAL A 431 -4.08 -9.09 8.78
CA VAL A 431 -5.13 -9.08 7.75
C VAL A 431 -6.17 -8.04 8.16
N ILE A 432 -6.31 -7.02 7.33
CA ILE A 432 -7.26 -5.93 7.54
C ILE A 432 -8.23 -5.92 6.37
N ILE A 433 -9.51 -5.79 6.67
CA ILE A 433 -10.58 -5.72 5.66
C ILE A 433 -11.44 -4.53 6.02
N ALA A 434 -11.45 -3.49 5.19
CA ALA A 434 -12.20 -2.28 5.46
C ALA A 434 -13.69 -2.39 5.06
N ASP A 435 -14.02 -3.22 4.07
CA ASP A 435 -15.38 -3.40 3.53
C ASP A 435 -15.81 -4.87 3.65
N LEU A 436 -15.99 -5.32 4.90
CA LEU A 436 -16.36 -6.68 5.26
C LEU A 436 -17.85 -6.91 4.98
N ALA A 437 -18.18 -7.99 4.27
CA ALA A 437 -19.56 -8.36 4.01
C ALA A 437 -20.34 -8.61 5.31
N LYS A 438 -21.59 -8.13 5.37
CA LYS A 438 -22.46 -8.28 6.57
C LYS A 438 -22.72 -9.74 6.96
N SER A 439 -22.61 -10.66 6.00
CA SER A 439 -22.75 -12.10 6.22
C SER A 439 -21.58 -12.72 6.98
N VAL A 440 -20.43 -12.06 7.07
CA VAL A 440 -19.26 -12.60 7.77
C VAL A 440 -19.50 -12.56 9.28
N ALA A 441 -19.44 -13.73 9.90
CA ALA A 441 -19.58 -13.91 11.34
C ALA A 441 -18.24 -14.24 12.01
N ASP A 442 -17.34 -14.93 11.29
CA ASP A 442 -16.08 -15.41 11.85
C ASP A 442 -15.04 -15.68 10.74
N TYR A 443 -13.88 -16.24 11.09
CA TYR A 443 -12.81 -16.57 10.16
C TYR A 443 -12.15 -17.94 10.46
N ARG A 444 -11.45 -18.49 9.46
CA ARG A 444 -10.58 -19.66 9.60
C ARG A 444 -9.23 -19.41 8.96
N VAL A 445 -8.15 -19.82 9.63
CA VAL A 445 -6.78 -19.70 9.10
C VAL A 445 -6.37 -21.02 8.46
N ASN A 446 -5.82 -20.94 7.25
CA ASN A 446 -5.25 -22.06 6.54
C ASN A 446 -3.84 -21.73 6.06
N VAL A 447 -2.90 -22.66 6.17
CA VAL A 447 -1.60 -22.58 5.52
C VAL A 447 -1.69 -23.37 4.22
N VAL A 448 -1.82 -22.65 3.10
CA VAL A 448 -2.17 -23.25 1.81
C VAL A 448 -0.96 -23.56 0.93
N GLU A 449 0.18 -22.92 1.19
CA GLU A 449 1.41 -23.10 0.44
C GLU A 449 2.61 -22.86 1.35
N TRP A 450 3.61 -23.73 1.27
CA TRP A 450 4.86 -23.61 2.01
C TRP A 450 5.99 -24.38 1.31
N ARG A 451 7.25 -24.00 1.55
CA ARG A 451 8.43 -24.73 1.08
C ARG A 451 9.64 -24.51 1.97
#